data_AF-A0A8B8FBW7-F1
#
_entry.id   AF-A0A8B8FBW7-F1
#
_cell.length_a   1.000
_cell.length_b   1.000
_cell.length_c   1.000
_cell.angle_alpha   90.00
_cell.angle_beta   90.00
_cell.angle_gamma   90.00
#
_symmetry.space_group_name_H-M   'P 1'
#
loop_
_entity.id
_entity.type
_entity.pdbx_description
1 polymer ?
#
loop_
_entity_poly.entity_id
_entity_poly.type
_entity_poly.pdbx_seq_one_letter_code
_entity_poly.pdbx_strand_id
1 'polypeptide(L)'
;MEDFNPKSEFYIRMNKYYLDKPGKKPYTNMKIETIMAEITDAKLNKGAKKRRDYYILQKYDVLTVAEKKYLIHKKTDDKDDIKYVVSYEELFERLSDYHIRTGHGGMGKMRAALSNKYSIPRPAIETFLSICAICNSKKGSNRKLVIKPIVSKDFNERGQVDLVDFQSLPDGKYKWILNYQDHHTKFISLFPLESKRAVEVASNLLTIFLTFGAPKVLQSDNGREFVNSVINEIKELWPESGKY
;
A
#
# COMPACT_ATOMS: atom_id res chain seq x y z
N MET A 1 8.05 -26.34 -6.01
CA MET A 1 7.73 -25.00 -5.47
C MET A 1 8.88 -24.70 -4.52
N GLU A 2 9.85 -23.88 -4.91
CA GLU A 2 10.99 -23.57 -4.04
C GLU A 2 10.49 -22.82 -2.80
N ASP A 3 10.84 -23.32 -1.61
CA ASP A 3 10.52 -22.67 -0.35
C ASP A 3 11.10 -21.25 -0.33
N PHE A 4 10.23 -20.26 -0.19
CA PHE A 4 10.64 -18.86 -0.12
C PHE A 4 11.59 -18.65 1.07
N ASN A 5 12.85 -18.33 0.79
CA ASN A 5 13.84 -18.00 1.80
C ASN A 5 14.02 -16.47 1.89
N PRO A 6 13.57 -15.82 2.98
CA PRO A 6 13.67 -14.36 3.13
C PRO A 6 15.10 -13.83 3.07
N LYS A 7 16.08 -14.62 3.52
CA LYS A 7 17.49 -14.25 3.55
C LYS A 7 18.10 -14.26 2.16
N SER A 8 17.81 -15.27 1.35
CA SER A 8 18.29 -15.31 -0.04
C SER A 8 17.67 -14.19 -0.86
N GLU A 9 16.36 -13.96 -0.73
CA GLU A 9 15.65 -12.88 -1.41
C GLU A 9 16.22 -11.49 -1.04
N PHE A 10 16.57 -11.29 0.22
CA PHE A 10 17.22 -10.07 0.68
C PHE A 10 18.53 -9.80 -0.05
N TYR A 11 19.41 -10.80 -0.14
CA TYR A 11 20.69 -10.64 -0.81
C TYR A 11 20.56 -10.52 -2.33
N ILE A 12 19.57 -11.17 -2.95
CA ILE A 12 19.25 -10.98 -4.38
C ILE A 12 18.90 -9.51 -4.66
N ARG A 13 17.97 -8.94 -3.88
CA ARG A 13 17.57 -7.53 -4.04
C ARG A 13 18.70 -6.55 -3.74
N MET A 14 19.49 -6.82 -2.71
CA MET A 14 20.64 -5.97 -2.37
C MET A 14 21.75 -6.04 -3.43
N ASN A 15 22.02 -7.22 -4.01
CA ASN A 15 22.97 -7.37 -5.10
C ASN A 15 22.52 -6.56 -6.32
N LYS A 16 21.24 -6.64 -6.69
CA LYS A 16 20.67 -5.81 -7.76
C LYS A 16 20.84 -4.31 -7.47
N TYR A 17 20.55 -3.87 -6.24
CA TYR A 17 20.75 -2.47 -5.83
C TYR A 17 22.19 -1.98 -6.02
N TYR A 18 23.19 -2.83 -5.74
CA TYR A 18 24.60 -2.47 -5.91
C TYR A 18 25.07 -2.54 -7.37
N LEU A 19 24.51 -3.45 -8.18
CA LEU A 19 24.75 -3.48 -9.63
C LEU A 19 24.25 -2.19 -10.30
N ASP A 20 23.08 -1.71 -9.92
CA ASP A 20 22.48 -0.48 -10.46
C ASP A 20 23.20 0.80 -9.99
N LYS A 21 24.08 0.71 -8.97
CA LYS A 21 24.78 1.86 -8.37
C LYS A 21 26.29 1.58 -8.21
N PRO A 22 27.06 1.54 -9.31
CA PRO A 22 28.47 1.12 -9.29
C PRO A 22 29.37 1.97 -8.37
N GLY A 23 28.99 3.23 -8.11
CA GLY A 23 29.70 4.11 -7.16
C GLY A 23 29.51 3.76 -5.68
N LYS A 24 28.60 2.84 -5.34
CA LYS A 24 28.38 2.38 -3.97
C LYS A 24 28.71 0.89 -3.89
N LYS A 25 29.55 0.51 -2.94
CA LYS A 25 29.89 -0.90 -2.67
C LYS A 25 29.59 -1.26 -1.21
N PRO A 26 29.07 -2.46 -0.93
CA PRO A 26 28.87 -2.90 0.44
C PRO A 26 30.21 -3.03 1.19
N TYR A 27 30.12 -3.14 2.51
CA TYR A 27 31.25 -3.51 3.36
C TYR A 27 31.21 -5.03 3.55
N THR A 28 31.88 -5.79 2.68
CA THR A 28 32.02 -7.25 2.89
C THR A 28 32.99 -7.52 4.05
N ASN A 29 32.94 -8.72 4.62
CA ASN A 29 33.89 -9.15 5.67
C ASN A 29 35.34 -8.86 5.26
N MET A 30 35.76 -9.29 4.07
CA MET A 30 37.10 -9.06 3.53
C MET A 30 37.46 -7.57 3.46
N LYS A 31 36.51 -6.72 3.07
CA LYS A 31 36.73 -5.27 2.99
C LYS A 31 36.86 -4.64 4.38
N ILE A 32 36.08 -5.11 5.35
CA ILE A 32 36.20 -4.67 6.74
C ILE A 32 37.56 -5.06 7.30
N GLU A 33 37.99 -6.31 7.12
CA GLU A 33 39.31 -6.80 7.55
C GLU A 33 40.45 -6.00 6.92
N THR A 34 40.36 -5.72 5.62
CA THR A 34 41.34 -4.89 4.90
C THR A 34 41.43 -3.50 5.53
N ILE A 35 40.30 -2.84 5.79
CA ILE A 35 40.28 -1.51 6.40
C ILE A 35 40.85 -1.56 7.82
N MET A 36 40.54 -2.59 8.62
CA MET A 36 41.10 -2.73 9.96
C MET A 36 42.63 -2.91 9.94
N ALA A 37 43.15 -3.68 8.97
CA ALA A 37 44.58 -3.84 8.77
C ALA A 37 45.24 -2.51 8.35
N GLU A 38 44.65 -1.78 7.40
CA GLU A 38 45.12 -0.45 6.98
C GLU A 38 45.16 0.55 8.15
N ILE A 39 44.12 0.56 9.01
CA ILE A 39 44.10 1.44 10.20
C ILE A 39 45.21 1.05 11.18
N THR A 40 45.43 -0.25 11.39
CA THR A 40 46.47 -0.74 12.31
C THR A 40 47.86 -0.36 11.80
N ASP A 41 48.13 -0.57 10.52
CA ASP A 41 49.40 -0.18 9.88
C ASP A 41 49.61 1.34 9.92
N ALA A 42 48.58 2.12 9.56
CA ALA A 42 48.65 3.58 9.58
C ALA A 42 48.87 4.17 10.99
N LYS A 43 48.42 3.48 12.04
CA LYS A 43 48.69 3.86 13.44
C LYS A 43 50.13 3.53 13.87
N LEU A 44 50.71 2.46 13.35
CA LEU A 44 52.08 2.04 13.66
C LEU A 44 53.13 2.78 12.82
N ASN A 45 52.74 3.26 11.63
CA ASN A 45 53.65 3.95 10.71
C ASN A 45 54.13 5.30 11.30
N LYS A 46 55.44 5.38 11.57
CA LYS A 46 56.14 6.58 12.04
C LYS A 46 56.63 7.50 10.91
N GLY A 47 56.51 7.08 9.65
CA GLY A 47 56.89 7.83 8.46
C GLY A 47 55.76 8.67 7.87
N ALA A 48 55.98 9.19 6.66
CA ALA A 48 54.97 9.96 5.93
C ALA A 48 53.77 9.08 5.55
N LYS A 49 52.58 9.51 5.96
CA LYS A 49 51.31 8.81 5.68
C LYS A 49 50.78 9.11 4.29
N LYS A 50 50.15 8.13 3.65
CA LYS A 50 49.47 8.30 2.36
C LYS A 50 48.17 9.08 2.55
N ARG A 51 47.67 9.73 1.48
CA ARG A 51 46.38 10.44 1.49
C ARG A 51 45.22 9.56 1.98
N ARG A 52 45.23 8.28 1.61
CA ARG A 52 44.23 7.29 2.05
C ARG A 52 44.25 7.07 3.56
N ASP A 53 45.44 7.02 4.16
CA ASP A 53 45.63 6.77 5.60
C ASP A 53 44.98 7.89 6.42
N TYR A 54 45.14 9.15 5.99
CA TYR A 54 44.44 10.28 6.61
C TYR A 54 42.92 10.14 6.52
N TYR A 55 42.39 9.73 5.37
CA TYR A 55 40.94 9.54 5.18
C TYR A 55 40.37 8.46 6.11
N ILE A 56 41.02 7.29 6.17
CA ILE A 56 40.53 6.18 7.01
C ILE A 56 40.66 6.49 8.50
N LEU A 57 41.76 7.13 8.93
CA LEU A 57 41.98 7.51 10.34
C LEU A 57 41.08 8.67 10.80
N GLN A 58 40.55 9.47 9.87
CA GLN A 58 39.56 10.50 10.18
C GLN A 58 38.16 9.88 10.34
N LYS A 59 37.85 8.82 9.59
CA LYS A 59 36.48 8.29 9.47
C LYS A 59 36.20 7.08 10.35
N TYR A 60 37.20 6.25 10.60
CA TYR A 60 37.05 4.96 11.25
C TYR A 60 38.06 4.77 12.37
N ASP A 61 37.73 3.83 13.25
CA ASP A 61 38.63 3.30 14.27
C ASP A 61 38.42 1.78 14.43
N VAL A 62 39.37 1.13 15.10
CA VAL A 62 39.30 -0.30 15.43
C VAL A 62 39.12 -0.44 16.93
N LEU A 63 38.01 -1.08 17.33
CA LEU A 63 37.71 -1.41 18.70
C LEU A 63 37.98 -2.90 18.95
N THR A 64 38.79 -3.21 19.95
CA THR A 64 39.02 -4.58 20.40
C THR A 64 38.13 -4.84 21.60
N VAL A 65 37.25 -5.84 21.51
CA VAL A 65 36.42 -6.30 22.63
C VAL A 65 36.75 -7.77 22.88
N ALA A 66 37.22 -8.07 24.10
CA ALA A 66 37.91 -9.31 24.43
C ALA A 66 39.06 -9.56 23.44
N GLU A 67 38.86 -10.44 22.45
CA GLU A 67 39.87 -10.81 21.45
C GLU A 67 39.43 -10.51 20.02
N LYS A 68 38.20 -10.00 19.83
CA LYS A 68 37.64 -9.71 18.51
C LYS A 68 37.76 -8.23 18.19
N LYS A 69 38.29 -7.95 16.99
CA LYS A 69 38.41 -6.59 16.45
C LYS A 69 37.16 -6.23 15.66
N TYR A 70 36.69 -5.01 15.86
CA TYR A 70 35.53 -4.46 15.19
C TYR A 70 35.88 -3.12 14.54
N LEU A 71 35.43 -2.93 13.30
CA LEU A 71 35.49 -1.63 12.64
C LEU A 71 34.34 -0.76 13.15
N ILE A 72 34.67 0.41 13.67
CA ILE A 72 33.70 1.40 14.16
C ILE A 72 33.91 2.72 13.43
N HIS A 73 32.87 3.55 13.37
CA HIS A 73 33.05 4.94 13.02
C HIS A 73 33.81 5.67 14.14
N LYS A 74 34.75 6.53 13.75
CA LYS A 74 35.50 7.33 14.71
C LYS A 74 34.55 8.22 15.50
N LYS A 75 34.66 8.20 16.83
CA LYS A 75 33.90 9.09 17.70
C LYS A 75 34.35 10.54 17.52
N THR A 76 33.40 11.47 17.57
CA THR A 76 33.67 12.91 17.58
C THR A 76 33.76 13.45 18.99
N ASP A 77 32.89 12.97 19.88
CA ASP A 77 32.85 13.26 21.31
C ASP A 77 32.86 11.93 22.11
N ASP A 78 33.42 11.94 23.31
CA ASP A 78 33.41 10.78 24.21
C ASP A 78 31.99 10.34 24.61
N LYS A 79 31.04 11.29 24.61
CA LYS A 79 29.62 11.04 24.86
C LYS A 79 28.91 10.35 23.69
N ASP A 80 29.51 10.30 22.50
CA ASP A 80 28.89 9.66 21.35
C ASP A 80 28.82 8.13 21.52
N ASP A 81 27.70 7.56 21.08
CA ASP A 81 27.54 6.11 21.01
C ASP A 81 28.53 5.47 20.02
N ILE A 82 29.00 4.26 20.34
CA ILE A 82 29.86 3.47 19.45
C ILE A 82 29.01 2.93 18.29
N LYS A 83 29.35 3.36 17.06
CA LYS A 83 28.67 2.91 15.83
C LYS A 83 29.52 1.88 15.08
N TYR A 84 29.14 0.61 15.21
CA TYR A 84 29.75 -0.51 14.52
C TYR A 84 29.41 -0.52 13.02
N VAL A 85 30.41 -0.76 12.18
CA VAL A 85 30.21 -1.04 10.76
C VAL A 85 29.83 -2.52 10.62
N VAL A 86 28.64 -2.78 10.10
CA VAL A 86 28.14 -4.16 9.91
C VAL A 86 28.57 -4.66 8.54
N SER A 87 29.05 -5.90 8.49
CA SER A 87 29.38 -6.54 7.22
C SER A 87 28.12 -6.86 6.40
N TYR A 88 28.28 -6.92 5.10
CA TYR A 88 27.21 -7.22 4.16
C TYR A 88 26.52 -8.54 4.53
N GLU A 89 27.33 -9.54 4.85
CA GLU A 89 26.94 -10.90 5.18
C GLU A 89 26.16 -11.00 6.50
N GLU A 90 26.37 -10.07 7.43
CA GLU A 90 25.65 -10.00 8.71
C GLU A 90 24.41 -9.09 8.68
N LEU A 91 24.18 -8.31 7.60
CA LEU A 91 23.09 -7.31 7.56
C LEU A 91 21.73 -7.94 7.85
N PHE A 92 21.42 -9.08 7.23
CA PHE A 92 20.11 -9.71 7.39
C PHE A 92 19.85 -10.11 8.85
N GLU A 93 20.82 -10.73 9.51
CA GLU A 93 20.66 -11.21 10.89
C GLU A 93 20.48 -10.04 11.87
N ARG A 94 21.27 -8.96 11.71
CA ARG A 94 21.14 -7.76 12.54
C ARG A 94 19.78 -7.08 12.34
N LEU A 95 19.31 -6.99 11.10
CA LEU A 95 18.01 -6.42 10.79
C LEU A 95 16.88 -7.29 11.35
N SER A 96 16.98 -8.61 11.23
CA SER A 96 16.01 -9.57 11.76
C SER A 96 15.85 -9.45 13.28
N ASP A 97 16.95 -9.47 14.02
CA ASP A 97 16.96 -9.33 15.48
C ASP A 97 16.26 -8.03 15.94
N TYR A 98 16.67 -6.89 15.38
CA TYR A 98 16.08 -5.59 15.73
C TYR A 98 14.62 -5.46 15.29
N HIS A 99 14.25 -6.10 14.18
CA HIS A 99 12.89 -6.08 13.70
C HIS A 99 11.94 -6.82 14.64
N ILE A 100 12.36 -7.99 15.16
CA ILE A 100 11.60 -8.74 16.16
C ILE A 100 11.54 -7.95 17.47
N ARG A 101 12.67 -7.43 17.96
CA ARG A 101 12.76 -6.66 19.21
C ARG A 101 11.89 -5.40 19.22
N THR A 102 11.71 -4.75 18.07
CA THR A 102 10.87 -3.56 17.93
C THR A 102 9.40 -3.87 17.63
N GLY A 103 9.01 -5.15 17.62
CA GLY A 103 7.64 -5.58 17.35
C GLY A 103 7.21 -5.32 15.91
N HIS A 104 8.05 -5.74 14.94
CA HIS A 104 7.87 -5.43 13.52
C HIS A 104 7.83 -3.93 13.21
N GLY A 105 8.73 -3.17 13.84
CA GLY A 105 8.82 -1.73 13.65
C GLY A 105 9.07 -1.34 12.19
N GLY A 106 8.36 -0.30 11.72
CA GLY A 106 8.59 0.28 10.40
C GLY A 106 9.92 1.04 10.29
N MET A 107 10.15 1.68 9.14
CA MET A 107 11.42 2.37 8.81
C MET A 107 11.93 3.31 9.90
N GLY A 108 11.07 4.16 10.47
CA GLY A 108 11.46 5.11 11.51
C GLY A 108 11.95 4.41 12.78
N LYS A 109 11.18 3.42 13.26
CA LYS A 109 11.54 2.64 14.46
C LYS A 109 12.82 1.84 14.27
N MET A 110 12.97 1.17 13.13
CA MET A 110 14.19 0.43 12.81
C MET A 110 15.41 1.34 12.78
N ARG A 111 15.30 2.52 12.15
CA ARG A 111 16.41 3.48 12.10
C ARG A 111 16.80 4.00 13.47
N ALA A 112 15.82 4.36 14.30
CA ALA A 112 16.08 4.85 15.67
C ALA A 112 16.70 3.77 16.56
N ALA A 113 16.24 2.52 16.45
CA ALA A 113 16.78 1.41 17.23
C ALA A 113 18.21 1.04 16.80
N LEU A 114 18.50 1.11 15.50
CA LEU A 114 19.82 0.77 14.95
C LEU A 114 20.83 1.93 15.08
N SER A 115 20.40 3.19 15.02
CA SER A 115 21.30 4.35 14.91
C SER A 115 22.31 4.47 16.06
N ASN A 116 21.95 3.98 17.24
CA ASN A 116 22.76 4.09 18.45
C ASN A 116 23.86 3.00 18.51
N LYS A 117 23.80 1.96 17.65
CA LYS A 117 24.76 0.86 17.71
C LYS A 117 25.35 0.50 16.35
N TYR A 118 24.57 0.54 15.28
CA TYR A 118 25.01 0.05 13.98
C TYR A 118 24.86 1.10 12.89
N SER A 119 25.88 1.20 12.05
CA SER A 119 25.84 1.99 10.81
C SER A 119 25.34 1.11 9.68
N ILE A 120 24.00 1.06 9.50
CA ILE A 120 23.35 0.26 8.46
C ILE A 120 22.83 1.15 7.32
N PRO A 121 23.10 0.81 6.04
CA PRO A 121 22.57 1.55 4.91
C PRO A 121 21.03 1.56 4.89
N ARG A 122 20.43 2.73 4.63
CA ARG A 122 18.98 2.88 4.46
C ARG A 122 18.36 1.88 3.47
N PRO A 123 18.97 1.60 2.29
CA PRO A 123 18.43 0.62 1.35
C PRO A 123 18.34 -0.80 1.92
N ALA A 124 19.22 -1.17 2.86
CA ALA A 124 19.17 -2.48 3.51
C ALA A 124 17.93 -2.61 4.39
N ILE A 125 17.61 -1.58 5.19
CA ILE A 125 16.40 -1.57 6.03
C ILE A 125 15.14 -1.61 5.15
N GLU A 126 15.09 -0.81 4.08
CA GLU A 126 13.96 -0.76 3.15
C GLU A 126 13.73 -2.11 2.47
N THR A 127 14.82 -2.73 1.98
CA THR A 127 14.78 -4.06 1.35
C THR A 127 14.28 -5.10 2.33
N PHE A 128 14.80 -5.11 3.56
CA PHE A 128 14.38 -6.05 4.59
C PHE A 128 12.88 -5.91 4.94
N LEU A 129 12.40 -4.68 5.16
CA LEU A 129 10.98 -4.44 5.46
C LEU A 129 10.06 -4.79 4.28
N SER A 130 10.55 -4.74 3.04
CA SER A 130 9.81 -5.16 1.85
C SER A 130 9.65 -6.68 1.73
N ILE A 131 10.45 -7.46 2.47
CA ILE A 131 10.47 -8.93 2.44
C ILE A 131 9.68 -9.52 3.61
N CYS A 132 9.56 -8.79 4.71
CA CYS A 132 8.82 -9.26 5.89
C CYS A 132 7.34 -9.54 5.57
N ALA A 133 6.95 -10.82 5.64
CA ALA A 133 5.58 -11.27 5.38
C ALA A 133 4.57 -10.62 6.35
N ILE A 134 4.91 -10.50 7.63
CA ILE A 134 4.04 -9.90 8.67
C ILE A 134 3.82 -8.41 8.41
N CYS A 135 4.86 -7.69 7.96
CA CYS A 135 4.71 -6.28 7.60
C CYS A 135 3.88 -6.11 6.33
N ASN A 136 4.09 -6.97 5.35
CA ASN A 136 3.41 -6.89 4.06
C ASN A 136 1.93 -7.30 4.15
N SER A 137 1.57 -8.25 5.01
CA SER A 137 0.16 -8.64 5.22
C SER A 137 -0.66 -7.54 5.89
N LYS A 138 -0.02 -6.68 6.68
CA LYS A 138 -0.67 -5.53 7.36
C LYS A 138 -0.71 -4.26 6.51
N LYS A 139 0.00 -4.19 5.38
CA LYS A 139 -0.10 -3.04 4.48
C LYS A 139 -1.49 -3.03 3.88
N GLY A 140 -2.30 -2.05 4.29
CA GLY A 140 -3.61 -1.80 3.68
C GLY A 140 -3.46 -1.72 2.17
N SER A 141 -4.31 -2.45 1.46
CA SER A 141 -4.43 -2.33 0.01
C SER A 141 -4.91 -0.92 -0.30
N ASN A 142 -4.00 0.00 -0.61
CA ASN A 142 -4.33 1.27 -1.25
C ASN A 142 -4.77 0.96 -2.69
N ARG A 143 -5.90 0.25 -2.86
CA ARG A 143 -6.66 0.26 -4.10
C ARG A 143 -7.11 1.71 -4.27
N LYS A 144 -6.34 2.49 -5.03
CA LYS A 144 -6.82 3.76 -5.56
C LYS A 144 -8.17 3.44 -6.21
N LEU A 145 -9.25 3.94 -5.63
CA LEU A 145 -10.57 3.88 -6.23
C LEU A 145 -10.46 4.58 -7.58
N VAL A 146 -10.40 3.81 -8.67
CA VAL A 146 -10.49 4.35 -10.02
C VAL A 146 -11.97 4.66 -10.23
N ILE A 147 -12.38 5.87 -9.85
CA ILE A 147 -13.72 6.38 -10.16
C ILE A 147 -13.70 6.72 -11.65
N LYS A 148 -14.17 5.82 -12.51
CA LYS A 148 -14.54 6.18 -13.88
C LYS A 148 -15.94 6.80 -13.81
N PRO A 149 -16.11 8.09 -14.12
CA PRO A 149 -17.45 8.68 -14.17
C PRO A 149 -18.30 7.88 -15.16
N ILE A 150 -19.50 7.53 -14.74
CA ILE A 150 -20.50 7.00 -15.64
C ILE A 150 -20.92 8.16 -16.55
N VAL A 151 -20.77 8.01 -17.86
CA VAL A 151 -21.20 9.00 -18.86
C VAL A 151 -22.40 8.44 -19.60
N SER A 152 -23.50 9.20 -19.64
CA SER A 152 -24.65 8.97 -20.53
C SER A 152 -24.59 10.03 -21.62
N LYS A 153 -24.64 9.62 -22.87
CA LYS A 153 -24.45 10.46 -24.05
C LYS A 153 -25.75 11.03 -24.60
N ASP A 154 -26.88 10.41 -24.28
CA ASP A 154 -28.19 10.83 -24.76
C ASP A 154 -29.31 10.58 -23.74
N PHE A 155 -30.47 11.18 -24.00
CA PHE A 155 -31.72 10.93 -23.28
C PHE A 155 -32.10 9.45 -23.33
N ASN A 156 -32.56 8.92 -22.19
CA ASN A 156 -33.05 7.55 -22.03
C ASN A 156 -32.00 6.47 -22.32
N GLU A 157 -30.71 6.82 -22.40
CA GLU A 157 -29.63 5.83 -22.42
C GLU A 157 -29.46 5.17 -21.04
N ARG A 158 -29.72 5.92 -19.96
CA ARG A 158 -29.64 5.38 -18.60
C ARG A 158 -30.64 6.05 -17.66
N GLY A 159 -31.51 5.24 -17.07
CA GLY A 159 -32.38 5.64 -15.96
C GLY A 159 -31.77 5.22 -14.63
N GLN A 160 -31.80 6.10 -13.65
CA GLN A 160 -31.44 5.81 -12.26
C GLN A 160 -32.70 5.75 -11.41
N VAL A 161 -32.85 4.69 -10.63
CA VAL A 161 -33.98 4.44 -9.74
C VAL A 161 -33.48 4.43 -8.31
N ASP A 162 -34.06 5.30 -7.51
CA ASP A 162 -33.83 5.38 -6.07
C ASP A 162 -35.16 5.35 -5.30
N LEU A 163 -35.11 4.85 -4.07
CA LEU A 163 -36.25 4.83 -3.15
C LEU A 163 -35.92 5.67 -1.94
N VAL A 164 -36.62 6.79 -1.80
CA VAL A 164 -36.43 7.69 -0.65
C VAL A 164 -37.35 7.27 0.48
N ASP A 165 -36.77 7.04 1.66
CA ASP A 165 -37.48 6.64 2.86
C ASP A 165 -38.14 7.83 3.56
N PHE A 166 -39.46 7.79 3.68
CA PHE A 166 -40.30 8.74 4.41
C PHE A 166 -41.10 8.06 5.53
N GLN A 167 -40.69 6.87 6.00
CA GLN A 167 -41.42 6.14 7.04
C GLN A 167 -41.51 6.90 8.37
N SER A 168 -40.56 7.78 8.66
CA SER A 168 -40.55 8.63 9.86
C SER A 168 -41.51 9.82 9.77
N LEU A 169 -41.92 10.22 8.56
CA LEU A 169 -42.85 11.31 8.29
C LEU A 169 -43.73 10.98 7.06
N PRO A 170 -44.63 10.00 7.17
CA PRO A 170 -45.45 9.56 6.05
C PRO A 170 -46.57 10.56 5.73
N ASP A 171 -46.98 10.59 4.46
CA ASP A 171 -48.18 11.31 4.02
C ASP A 171 -49.32 10.30 3.82
N GLY A 172 -50.15 10.16 4.85
CA GLY A 172 -51.21 9.15 4.89
C GLY A 172 -50.67 7.73 4.77
N LYS A 173 -51.01 7.05 3.67
CA LYS A 173 -50.57 5.68 3.37
C LYS A 173 -49.19 5.61 2.69
N TYR A 174 -48.70 6.74 2.17
CA TYR A 174 -47.44 6.80 1.43
C TYR A 174 -46.27 7.00 2.38
N LYS A 175 -45.30 6.09 2.29
CA LYS A 175 -44.15 6.01 3.21
C LYS A 175 -42.81 6.10 2.48
N TRP A 176 -42.85 6.11 1.16
CA TRP A 176 -41.69 6.07 0.29
C TRP A 176 -41.92 6.97 -0.92
N ILE A 177 -40.85 7.42 -1.55
CA ILE A 177 -40.91 8.09 -2.86
C ILE A 177 -40.02 7.33 -3.83
N LEU A 178 -40.60 6.91 -4.96
CA LEU A 178 -39.83 6.47 -6.12
C LEU A 178 -39.24 7.68 -6.80
N ASN A 179 -37.92 7.74 -6.88
CA ASN A 179 -37.19 8.73 -7.63
C ASN A 179 -36.61 8.08 -8.89
N TYR A 180 -37.15 8.42 -10.04
CA TYR A 180 -36.58 8.06 -11.34
C TYR A 180 -35.90 9.28 -11.94
N GLN A 181 -34.62 9.16 -12.30
CA GLN A 181 -33.85 10.21 -12.95
C GLN A 181 -33.25 9.71 -14.26
N ASP A 182 -33.46 10.45 -15.35
CA ASP A 182 -32.67 10.27 -16.56
C ASP A 182 -31.25 10.81 -16.34
N HIS A 183 -30.24 9.96 -16.58
CA HIS A 183 -28.86 10.27 -16.24
C HIS A 183 -28.28 11.40 -17.10
N HIS A 184 -28.73 11.59 -18.35
CA HIS A 184 -28.18 12.59 -19.26
C HIS A 184 -28.80 13.97 -19.01
N THR A 185 -30.12 14.06 -19.14
CA THR A 185 -30.89 15.31 -19.03
C THR A 185 -31.08 15.76 -17.59
N LYS A 186 -30.87 14.87 -16.62
CA LYS A 186 -31.19 15.07 -15.19
C LYS A 186 -32.67 15.32 -14.92
N PHE A 187 -33.55 14.98 -15.87
CA PHE A 187 -34.99 15.03 -15.66
C PHE A 187 -35.40 14.01 -14.58
N ILE A 188 -36.25 14.44 -13.63
CA ILE A 188 -36.66 13.66 -12.48
C ILE A 188 -38.18 13.44 -12.52
N SER A 189 -38.60 12.21 -12.28
CA SER A 189 -40.00 11.84 -12.02
C SER A 189 -40.12 11.23 -10.63
N LEU A 190 -41.00 11.79 -9.82
CA LEU A 190 -41.25 11.35 -8.44
C LEU A 190 -42.63 10.73 -8.33
N PHE A 191 -42.73 9.55 -7.72
CA PHE A 191 -44.01 8.90 -7.44
C PHE A 191 -44.10 8.53 -5.95
N PRO A 192 -45.22 8.85 -5.28
CA PRO A 192 -45.44 8.41 -3.91
C PRO A 192 -45.72 6.89 -3.89
N LEU A 193 -45.13 6.20 -2.92
CA LEU A 193 -45.23 4.75 -2.75
C LEU A 193 -45.69 4.40 -1.33
N GLU A 194 -46.63 3.47 -1.22
CA GLU A 194 -47.07 2.88 0.06
C GLU A 194 -46.03 1.91 0.60
N SER A 195 -45.35 1.18 -0.30
CA SER A 195 -44.35 0.18 0.03
C SER A 195 -43.19 0.12 -0.95
N LYS A 196 -42.05 -0.43 -0.52
CA LYS A 196 -40.89 -0.73 -1.38
C LYS A 196 -41.03 -2.01 -2.20
N ARG A 197 -42.24 -2.56 -2.33
CA ARG A 197 -42.46 -3.84 -3.02
C ARG A 197 -42.20 -3.68 -4.52
N ALA A 198 -41.52 -4.66 -5.11
CA ALA A 198 -41.13 -4.64 -6.52
C ALA A 198 -42.32 -4.42 -7.46
N VAL A 199 -43.47 -5.05 -7.18
CA VAL A 199 -44.73 -4.90 -7.93
C VAL A 199 -45.16 -3.44 -8.05
N GLU A 200 -45.17 -2.71 -6.92
CA GLU A 200 -45.63 -1.32 -6.86
C GLU A 200 -44.64 -0.39 -7.56
N VAL A 201 -43.34 -0.62 -7.36
CA VAL A 201 -42.26 0.10 -8.03
C VAL A 201 -42.32 -0.12 -9.55
N ALA A 202 -42.50 -1.37 -9.98
CA ALA A 202 -42.59 -1.75 -11.39
C ALA A 202 -43.78 -1.08 -12.09
N SER A 203 -44.96 -1.05 -11.45
CA SER A 203 -46.15 -0.38 -12.00
C SER A 203 -45.94 1.12 -12.22
N ASN A 204 -45.30 1.81 -11.27
CA ASN A 204 -44.99 3.24 -11.41
C ASN A 204 -43.89 3.47 -12.47
N LEU A 205 -42.83 2.65 -12.50
CA LEU A 205 -41.80 2.73 -13.54
C LEU A 205 -42.36 2.48 -14.94
N LEU A 206 -43.30 1.53 -15.07
CA LEU A 206 -43.97 1.26 -16.35
C LEU A 206 -44.71 2.49 -16.87
N THR A 207 -45.32 3.28 -15.98
CA THR A 207 -45.98 4.55 -16.35
C THR A 207 -44.97 5.52 -16.97
N ILE A 208 -43.77 5.62 -16.41
CA ILE A 208 -42.67 6.44 -16.96
C ILE A 208 -42.24 5.89 -18.32
N PHE A 209 -42.06 4.57 -18.43
CA PHE A 209 -41.56 3.94 -19.66
C PHE A 209 -42.56 4.04 -20.81
N LEU A 210 -43.86 3.98 -20.53
CA LEU A 210 -44.90 4.19 -21.54
C LEU A 210 -45.03 5.65 -21.97
N THR A 211 -44.60 6.60 -21.13
CA THR A 211 -44.63 8.04 -21.45
C THR A 211 -43.40 8.49 -22.23
N PHE A 212 -42.22 8.04 -21.82
CA PHE A 212 -40.93 8.55 -22.31
C PHE A 212 -40.09 7.51 -23.07
N GLY A 213 -40.54 6.26 -23.10
CA GLY A 213 -39.75 5.10 -23.53
C GLY A 213 -38.98 4.47 -22.36
N ALA A 214 -38.63 3.19 -22.50
CA ALA A 214 -37.80 2.49 -21.52
C ALA A 214 -36.30 2.83 -21.70
N PRO A 215 -35.53 2.99 -20.62
CA PRO A 215 -34.11 3.26 -20.72
C PRO A 215 -33.33 2.03 -21.17
N LYS A 216 -32.21 2.23 -21.88
CA LYS A 216 -31.31 1.13 -22.27
C LYS A 216 -30.65 0.45 -21.07
N VAL A 217 -30.34 1.24 -20.02
CA VAL A 217 -29.77 0.75 -18.77
C VAL A 217 -30.57 1.29 -17.61
N LEU A 218 -31.14 0.40 -16.79
CA LEU A 218 -31.75 0.75 -15.52
C LEU A 218 -30.77 0.46 -14.38
N GLN A 219 -30.44 1.47 -13.59
CA GLN A 219 -29.52 1.37 -12.45
C GLN A 219 -30.25 1.71 -11.15
N SER A 220 -29.95 0.99 -10.07
CA SER A 220 -30.43 1.35 -8.72
C SER A 220 -29.34 1.13 -7.67
N ASP A 221 -29.39 1.93 -6.62
CA ASP A 221 -28.49 1.84 -5.47
C ASP A 221 -28.98 0.85 -4.40
N ASN A 222 -30.21 0.34 -4.52
CA ASN A 222 -30.82 -0.63 -3.59
C ASN A 222 -30.40 -2.10 -3.81
N GLY A 223 -29.29 -2.32 -4.54
CA GLY A 223 -28.71 -3.64 -4.77
C GLY A 223 -29.29 -4.39 -5.99
N ARG A 224 -28.53 -5.38 -6.48
CA ARG A 224 -28.86 -6.14 -7.70
C ARG A 224 -30.13 -6.99 -7.57
N GLU A 225 -30.38 -7.54 -6.39
CA GLU A 225 -31.56 -8.38 -6.13
C GLU A 225 -32.86 -7.58 -6.28
N PHE A 226 -32.88 -6.35 -5.77
CA PHE A 226 -34.01 -5.43 -5.92
C PHE A 226 -34.26 -5.10 -7.40
N VAL A 227 -33.22 -4.72 -8.14
CA VAL A 227 -33.34 -4.41 -9.58
C VAL A 227 -33.89 -5.62 -10.35
N ASN A 228 -33.38 -6.82 -10.08
CA ASN A 228 -33.85 -8.03 -10.73
C ASN A 228 -35.33 -8.30 -10.43
N SER A 229 -35.77 -8.11 -9.18
CA SER A 229 -37.18 -8.27 -8.82
C SER A 229 -38.08 -7.29 -9.58
N VAL A 230 -37.71 -6.01 -9.66
CA VAL A 230 -38.47 -4.99 -10.40
C VAL A 230 -38.51 -5.29 -11.89
N ILE A 231 -37.39 -5.72 -12.49
CA ILE A 231 -37.35 -6.08 -13.91
C ILE A 231 -38.25 -7.29 -14.20
N ASN A 232 -38.27 -8.29 -13.32
CA ASN A 232 -39.14 -9.45 -13.50
C ASN A 232 -40.62 -9.05 -13.47
N GLU A 233 -41.02 -8.21 -12.51
CA GLU A 233 -42.37 -7.66 -12.45
C GLU A 233 -42.72 -6.85 -13.72
N ILE A 234 -41.80 -6.03 -14.22
CA ILE A 234 -42.01 -5.29 -15.48
C ILE A 234 -42.16 -6.24 -16.67
N LYS A 235 -41.43 -7.35 -16.72
CA LYS A 235 -41.56 -8.36 -17.79
C LYS A 235 -42.90 -9.08 -17.74
N GLU A 236 -43.44 -9.34 -16.55
CA GLU A 236 -44.77 -9.91 -16.39
C GLU A 236 -45.85 -8.93 -16.84
N LEU A 237 -45.70 -7.64 -16.50
CA LEU A 237 -46.63 -6.58 -16.91
C LEU A 237 -46.48 -6.18 -18.39
N TRP A 238 -45.30 -6.34 -18.96
CA TRP A 238 -44.95 -6.00 -20.34
C TRP A 238 -44.10 -7.11 -20.99
N PRO A 239 -44.75 -8.17 -21.53
CA PRO A 239 -44.05 -9.36 -22.06
C PRO A 239 -43.15 -9.09 -23.28
N GLU A 240 -43.41 -8.04 -24.06
CA GLU A 240 -42.63 -7.69 -25.25
C GLU A 240 -41.34 -6.91 -24.95
N SER A 241 -41.11 -6.50 -23.70
CA SER A 241 -39.97 -5.67 -23.30
C SER A 241 -38.60 -6.36 -23.38
N GLY A 242 -38.55 -7.69 -23.52
CA GLY A 242 -37.32 -8.48 -23.60
C GLY A 242 -36.70 -8.64 -25.00
N LYS A 243 -37.26 -7.99 -26.04
CA LYS A 243 -36.82 -8.13 -27.45
C LYS A 243 -36.03 -6.94 -28.00
N TYR A 244 -35.73 -5.94 -27.19
CA TYR A 244 -35.05 -4.70 -27.60
C TYR A 244 -33.83 -4.38 -26.73
#